data_AF-A0A838JT35-F1
#
_entry.id   AF-A0A838JT35-F1
#
_cell.length_a   1.000
_cell.length_b   1.000
_cell.length_c   1.000
_cell.angle_alpha   90.00
_cell.angle_beta   90.00
_cell.angle_gamma   90.00
#
_symmetry.space_group_name_H-M   'P 1'
#
loop_
_entity.id
_entity.type
_entity.pdbx_description
1 polymer ?
#
loop_
_entity_poly.entity_id
_entity_poly.type
_entity_poly.pdbx_seq_one_letter_code
_entity_poly.pdbx_strand_id
1 'polypeptide(L)' 'VLLSDEMRRGEIERLRREISRAEQELRRAEGKLANEKFVQNAPERVVAGEREKLDVNARMVETLSRRLDEYL' A
#
# COMPACT_ATOMS: atom_id res chain seq x y z
N VAL A 1 -15.27 -2.93 24.54
CA VAL A 1 -14.01 -2.69 25.30
C VAL A 1 -13.42 -1.41 24.75
N LEU A 2 -13.45 -0.32 25.53
CA LEU A 2 -12.82 0.94 25.11
C LEU A 2 -11.31 0.79 25.33
N LEU A 3 -10.56 0.70 24.24
CA LEU A 3 -9.11 0.92 24.27
C LEU A 3 -8.86 2.27 24.94
N SER A 4 -7.85 2.35 25.82
CA SER A 4 -7.46 3.65 26.38
C SER A 4 -7.11 4.60 25.24
N ASP A 5 -7.31 5.90 25.44
CA ASP A 5 -7.02 6.92 24.41
C ASP A 5 -5.56 6.88 23.94
N GLU A 6 -4.65 6.44 24.81
CA GLU A 6 -3.24 6.22 24.47
C GLU A 6 -3.06 5.02 23.52
N MET A 7 -3.71 3.88 23.81
CA MET A 7 -3.67 2.71 22.93
C MET A 7 -4.32 2.99 21.57
N ARG A 8 -5.43 3.73 21.55
CA ARG A 8 -6.10 4.17 20.30
C ARG A 8 -5.15 5.02 19.46
N ARG A 9 -4.51 6.05 20.05
CA ARG A 9 -3.55 6.91 19.35
C ARG A 9 -2.36 6.12 18.82
N GLY A 10 -1.80 5.23 19.63
CA GLY A 10 -0.69 4.36 19.22
C GLY A 10 -1.05 3.47 18.03
N GLU A 11 -2.27 2.92 18.00
CA GLU A 11 -2.74 2.09 16.89
C GLU A 11 -2.96 2.91 15.61
N ILE A 12 -3.59 4.09 15.72
CA ILE A 12 -3.72 5.04 14.61
C ILE A 12 -2.36 5.36 13.98
N GLU A 13 -1.34 5.62 14.80
CA GLU A 13 0.01 5.88 14.30
C GLU A 13 0.66 4.67 13.62
N ARG A 14 0.45 3.45 14.15
CA ARG A 14 0.95 2.22 13.50
C ARG A 14 0.30 2.04 12.13
N LEU A 15 -1.03 2.13 12.07
CA LEU A 15 -1.79 2.00 10.82
C LEU A 15 -1.36 3.04 9.80
N ARG A 16 -1.22 4.32 10.19
CA ARG A 16 -0.73 5.38 9.28
C ARG A 16 0.67 5.10 8.75
N ARG A 17 1.58 4.58 9.57
CA ARG A 17 2.93 4.19 9.13
C ARG A 17 2.90 3.02 8.16
N GLU A 18 2.04 2.03 8.40
CA GLU A 18 1.88 0.88 7.51
C GLU A 18 1.27 1.29 6.15
N ILE A 19 0.22 2.11 6.17
CA ILE A 19 -0.38 2.71 4.96
C ILE A 19 0.69 3.45 4.16
N SER A 20 1.45 4.34 4.80
CA SER A 20 2.48 5.14 4.13
C SER A 20 3.54 4.28 3.43
N ARG A 21 3.93 3.14 4.04
CA ARG A 21 4.86 2.18 3.43
C ARG A 21 4.23 1.48 2.23
N ALA A 22 3.01 0.96 2.38
CA ALA A 22 2.30 0.27 1.30
C ALA A 22 2.03 1.21 0.11
N GLU A 23 1.63 2.45 0.37
CA GLU A 23 1.46 3.47 -0.67
C GLU A 23 2.78 3.82 -1.38
N GLN A 24 3.91 3.82 -0.66
CA GLN A 24 5.21 4.07 -1.29
C GLN A 24 5.57 2.96 -2.27
N GLU A 25 5.35 1.70 -1.92
CA GLU A 25 5.55 0.58 -2.84
C GLU A 25 4.57 0.60 -4.00
N LEU A 26 3.30 0.95 -3.75
CA LEU A 26 2.28 1.12 -4.77
C LEU A 26 2.72 2.15 -5.82
N ARG A 27 3.14 3.35 -5.37
CA ARG A 27 3.62 4.42 -6.26
C ARG A 27 4.84 4.00 -7.08
N ARG A 28 5.74 3.18 -6.51
CA ARG A 28 6.91 2.67 -7.27
C ARG A 28 6.48 1.69 -8.36
N ALA A 29 5.54 0.79 -8.08
CA ALA A 29 5.00 -0.15 -9.06
C ALA A 29 4.22 0.59 -10.16
N GLU A 30 3.36 1.54 -9.78
CA GLU A 30 2.64 2.43 -10.69
C GLU A 30 3.60 3.19 -11.61
N GLY A 31 4.65 3.81 -11.06
CA GLY A 31 5.62 4.57 -11.84
C GLY A 31 6.36 3.72 -12.88
N LYS A 32 6.67 2.45 -12.56
CA LYS A 32 7.26 1.53 -13.53
C LYS A 32 6.27 1.12 -14.61
N LEU A 33 5.02 0.82 -14.24
CA LEU A 33 4.00 0.37 -15.18
C LEU A 33 3.45 1.50 -16.06
N ALA A 34 3.50 2.75 -15.60
CA ALA A 34 3.19 3.93 -16.40
C ALA A 34 4.29 4.27 -17.41
N ASN A 35 5.52 3.76 -17.22
CA ASN A 35 6.60 3.94 -18.16
C ASN A 35 6.51 2.92 -19.30
N GLU A 36 6.00 3.38 -20.45
CA GLU A 36 5.86 2.54 -21.66
C GLU A 36 7.17 1.86 -22.08
N LYS A 37 8.32 2.54 -21.93
CA LYS A 37 9.63 1.94 -22.26
C LYS A 37 9.95 0.76 -21.33
N PHE A 38 9.57 0.83 -20.06
CA PHE A 38 9.74 -0.28 -19.14
C PHE A 38 8.82 -1.44 -19.54
N VAL A 39 7.54 -1.17 -19.78
CA VAL A 39 6.54 -2.20 -20.14
C VAL A 39 6.90 -2.92 -21.45
N GLN A 40 7.42 -2.20 -22.44
CA GLN A 40 7.78 -2.77 -23.74
C GLN A 40 9.10 -3.55 -23.74
N ASN A 41 10.08 -3.11 -22.93
CA ASN A 41 11.44 -3.68 -22.98
C ASN A 41 11.76 -4.66 -21.84
N ALA A 42 11.01 -4.61 -20.74
CA ALA A 42 11.25 -5.52 -19.62
C ALA A 42 10.70 -6.93 -19.92
N PRO A 43 11.33 -8.00 -19.40
CA PRO A 43 10.78 -9.34 -19.51
C PRO A 43 9.36 -9.42 -18.94
N GLU A 44 8.48 -10.19 -19.57
CA GLU A 44 7.08 -10.34 -19.15
C GLU A 44 6.94 -10.69 -17.66
N ARG A 45 7.77 -11.62 -17.16
CA ARG A 45 7.81 -11.99 -15.74
C ARG A 45 8.06 -10.82 -14.78
N VAL A 46 8.82 -9.82 -15.22
CA VAL A 46 9.13 -8.62 -14.43
C VAL A 46 7.93 -7.66 -14.45
N VAL A 47 7.33 -7.44 -15.62
CA VAL A 47 6.12 -6.61 -15.75
C VAL A 47 4.96 -7.22 -14.97
N ALA A 48 4.76 -8.53 -15.06
CA ALA A 48 3.76 -9.27 -14.29
C ALA A 48 3.99 -9.13 -12.78
N GLY A 49 5.24 -9.27 -12.32
CA GLY A 49 5.58 -9.06 -10.92
C GLY A 49 5.32 -7.64 -10.42
N GLU A 50 5.53 -6.60 -11.24
CA GLU A 50 5.17 -5.23 -10.86
C GLU A 50 3.64 -5.01 -10.84
N ARG A 51 2.89 -5.67 -11.74
CA ARG A 51 1.41 -5.65 -11.70
C ARG A 51 0.85 -6.33 -10.46
N GLU A 52 1.42 -7.47 -10.08
CA GLU A 52 1.06 -8.18 -8.85
C GLU A 52 1.37 -7.33 -7.61
N LYS A 53 2.56 -6.70 -7.55
CA LYS A 53 2.90 -5.77 -6.48
C LYS A 53 1.92 -4.60 -6.41
N LEU A 54 1.50 -4.05 -7.54
CA LEU A 54 0.53 -2.96 -7.59
C LEU A 54 -0.80 -3.41 -6.96
N ASP A 55 -1.35 -4.54 -7.38
CA ASP A 55 -2.62 -5.07 -6.86
C ASP A 55 -2.53 -5.43 -5.36
N VAL A 56 -1.45 -6.09 -4.93
CA VAL A 56 -1.24 -6.45 -3.52
C VAL A 56 -1.12 -5.21 -2.64
N ASN A 57 -0.33 -4.22 -3.04
CA ASN A 57 -0.17 -3.00 -2.25
C ASN A 57 -1.44 -2.15 -2.25
N ALA A 58 -2.20 -2.10 -3.35
CA ALA A 58 -3.48 -1.40 -3.40
C ALA A 58 -4.50 -2.00 -2.42
N ARG A 59 -4.63 -3.34 -2.40
CA ARG A 59 -5.50 -4.04 -1.43
C ARG A 59 -5.05 -3.85 0.01
N MET A 60 -3.73 -3.82 0.24
CA MET A 60 -3.16 -3.57 1.57
C MET A 60 -3.53 -2.16 2.05
N VAL A 61 -3.32 -1.14 1.21
CA VAL A 61 -3.70 0.25 1.52
C VAL A 61 -5.19 0.33 1.83
N GLU A 62 -6.05 -0.26 0.99
CA GLU A 62 -7.49 -0.25 1.21
C GLU A 62 -7.88 -0.89 2.56
N THR A 63 -7.32 -2.06 2.86
CA THR A 63 -7.61 -2.79 4.11
C THR A 63 -7.17 -2.00 5.34
N LEU A 64 -5.96 -1.44 5.30
CA LEU A 64 -5.41 -0.65 6.41
C LEU A 64 -6.17 0.66 6.60
N SER A 65 -6.57 1.33 5.51
CA SER A 65 -7.37 2.55 5.57
C SER A 65 -8.75 2.29 6.18
N ARG A 66 -9.44 1.22 5.76
CA ARG A 66 -10.72 0.81 6.39
C ARG A 66 -10.56 0.55 7.88
N ARG A 67 -9.49 -0.14 8.27
CA ARG A 67 -9.19 -0.39 9.68
C ARG A 67 -8.86 0.89 10.44
N LEU A 68 -8.16 1.84 9.82
CA LEU A 68 -7.88 3.15 10.42
C LEU A 68 -9.16 3.93 10.68
N ASP A 69 -10.13 3.89 9.76
CA ASP A 69 -11.42 4.55 9.89
C ASP A 69 -12.24 4.02 11.09
N GLU A 70 -12.02 2.78 11.52
CA GLU A 70 -12.65 2.23 12.74
C GLU A 70 -12.15 2.88 14.04
N TYR A 71 -10.99 3.56 14.01
CA TYR A 71 -10.39 4.22 15.17
C TYR A 71 -10.62 5.74 15.21
N LEU A 72 -10.98 6.34 14.08
CA LEU A 72 -11.27 7.77 13.92
C LEU A 72 -12.69 8.11 14.35
#